data_AF-A0A934SUN2-F1
#
_entry.id   AF-A0A934SUN2-F1
#
_cell.length_a   1.000
_cell.length_b   1.000
_cell.length_c   1.000
_cell.angle_alpha   90.00
_cell.angle_beta   90.00
_cell.angle_gamma   90.00
#
_symmetry.space_group_name_H-M   'P 1'
#
loop_
_entity.id
_entity.type
_entity.pdbx_description
1 polymer ?
#
loop_
_entity_poly.entity_id
_entity_poly.type
_entity_poly.pdbx_seq_one_letter_code
_entity_poly.pdbx_strand_id
1 'polypeptide(L)'
;MSAAFKNLVRRFFSRGAKPGSEHPDFDGDTDAAIKASQREERRLSLAAYRRLCADLDAPTFEQMRNFALYVSEIHPWHKLLPPSHSQYPFYFYIDPYAGMQRIRLSDEKFDVAWRDRTGFHHSWLPTDVYRERFGFLAYANGKAPGVADASGSGPVRVASDFFPYIWDSKTKHLLELPFEILEAGMYHGNSFVSPRAALILPGLLRKEEPLVWPEASGGEAIVTLMRERIAQLEAQYGVEGVADGTERVPYGVDEDAIPDEVLYELTVKERIRQIDLMAAMAQRACSLIYPRINREPFHY
;
A
#
# COMPACT_ATOMS: atom_id res chain seq x y z
N MET A 1 1.19 18.88 -13.16
CA MET A 1 0.59 18.12 -12.04
C MET A 1 -0.93 18.21 -12.18
N SER A 2 -1.64 17.08 -12.34
CA SER A 2 -3.08 17.12 -12.73
C SER A 2 -3.97 17.64 -11.59
N ALA A 3 -5.03 18.36 -11.95
CA ALA A 3 -6.00 18.91 -11.00
C ALA A 3 -6.68 17.83 -10.13
N ALA A 4 -6.71 16.57 -10.61
CA ALA A 4 -7.25 15.43 -9.89
C ALA A 4 -6.45 15.10 -8.61
N PHE A 5 -5.11 15.23 -8.64
CA PHE A 5 -4.26 14.97 -7.48
C PHE A 5 -4.46 16.01 -6.37
N LYS A 6 -4.61 17.29 -6.74
CA LYS A 6 -4.87 18.39 -5.79
C LYS A 6 -6.23 18.23 -5.07
N ASN A 7 -7.25 17.72 -5.77
CA ASN A 7 -8.59 17.51 -5.20
C ASN A 7 -8.65 16.29 -4.25
N LEU A 8 -7.85 15.25 -4.48
CA LEU A 8 -7.79 14.08 -3.62
C LEU A 8 -7.22 14.42 -2.23
N VAL A 9 -6.18 15.27 -2.19
CA VAL A 9 -5.56 15.73 -0.94
C VAL A 9 -6.53 16.62 -0.13
N ARG A 10 -7.28 17.54 -0.76
CA ARG A 10 -8.23 18.43 -0.07
C ARG A 10 -9.38 17.68 0.61
N ARG A 11 -9.90 16.60 0.01
CA ARG A 11 -11.02 15.83 0.58
C ARG A 11 -10.62 14.95 1.76
N PHE A 12 -9.34 14.60 1.89
CA PHE A 12 -8.86 13.72 2.95
C PHE A 12 -8.72 14.44 4.30
N PHE A 13 -8.42 15.75 4.30
CA PHE A 13 -8.20 16.53 5.53
C PHE A 13 -9.44 17.30 6.04
N SER A 14 -10.54 17.34 5.28
CA SER A 14 -11.75 18.11 5.62
C SER A 14 -12.82 17.32 6.39
N ARG A 15 -12.64 16.02 6.62
CA ARG A 15 -13.63 15.16 7.30
C ARG A 15 -13.65 15.21 8.84
N GLY A 16 -12.99 16.20 9.47
CA GLY A 16 -12.95 16.36 10.92
C GLY A 16 -13.69 17.57 11.50
N ALA A 17 -14.20 18.49 10.67
CA ALA A 17 -14.81 19.72 11.17
C ALA A 17 -16.31 19.52 11.46
N LYS A 18 -16.71 19.66 12.73
CA LYS A 18 -18.11 19.84 13.11
C LYS A 18 -18.64 21.15 12.51
N PRO A 19 -19.82 21.19 11.91
CA PRO A 19 -20.43 22.43 11.47
C PRO A 19 -20.96 23.18 12.70
N GLY A 20 -20.47 24.39 12.98
CA GLY A 20 -21.08 25.20 14.04
C GLY A 20 -20.25 26.27 14.73
N SER A 21 -19.13 26.76 14.17
CA SER A 21 -18.51 27.99 14.70
C SER A 21 -18.15 28.92 13.54
N GLU A 22 -18.94 29.98 13.41
CA GLU A 22 -18.57 31.16 12.64
C GLU A 22 -17.31 31.77 13.29
N HIS A 23 -16.17 31.59 12.64
CA HIS A 23 -14.93 32.32 12.94
C HIS A 23 -14.54 33.12 11.68
N PRO A 24 -13.97 34.32 11.87
CA PRO A 24 -13.83 35.35 10.86
C PRO A 24 -12.87 34.91 9.77
N ASP A 25 -13.10 35.40 8.56
CA ASP A 25 -12.34 35.20 7.32
C ASP A 25 -10.83 35.02 7.57
N PHE A 26 -10.44 33.78 7.78
CA PHE A 26 -9.05 33.35 7.82
C PHE A 26 -8.70 32.95 6.40
N ASP A 27 -7.73 33.66 5.82
CA ASP A 27 -7.32 33.56 4.42
C ASP A 27 -6.72 32.17 4.14
N GLY A 28 -7.58 31.17 3.95
CA GLY A 28 -7.23 29.75 3.86
C GLY A 28 -6.33 29.41 2.66
N ASP A 29 -6.19 30.33 1.72
CA ASP A 29 -5.31 30.19 0.56
C ASP A 29 -3.84 30.51 0.90
N THR A 30 -3.60 31.48 1.79
CA THR A 30 -2.24 31.85 2.25
C THR A 30 -1.64 30.75 3.12
N ASP A 31 -2.46 30.16 4.00
CA ASP A 31 -2.04 29.09 4.91
C ASP A 31 -1.78 27.76 4.15
N ALA A 32 -2.56 27.51 3.09
CA ALA A 32 -2.34 26.39 2.18
C ALA A 32 -1.09 26.58 1.32
N ALA A 33 -0.83 27.79 0.83
CA ALA A 33 0.37 28.12 0.06
C ALA A 33 1.65 28.02 0.91
N ILE A 34 1.62 28.50 2.17
CA ILE A 34 2.73 28.36 3.11
C ILE A 34 2.98 26.87 3.42
N LYS A 35 1.94 26.08 3.70
CA LYS A 35 2.07 24.63 3.90
C LYS A 35 2.57 23.90 2.66
N ALA A 36 2.19 24.33 1.46
CA ALA A 36 2.70 23.78 0.20
C ALA A 36 4.18 24.13 -0.03
N SER A 37 4.57 25.37 0.21
CA SER A 37 5.98 25.82 0.12
C SER A 37 6.87 25.09 1.12
N GLN A 38 6.43 24.96 2.37
CA GLN A 38 7.14 24.19 3.40
C GLN A 38 7.23 22.69 3.05
N ARG A 39 6.26 22.14 2.32
CA ARG A 39 6.33 20.76 1.80
C ARG A 39 7.32 20.63 0.65
N GLU A 40 7.35 21.60 -0.27
CA GLU A 40 8.35 21.63 -1.34
C GLU A 40 9.78 21.72 -0.79
N GLU A 41 10.00 22.50 0.27
CA GLU A 41 11.29 22.55 0.98
C GLU A 41 11.68 21.21 1.65
N ARG A 42 10.68 20.40 2.05
CA ARG A 42 10.90 19.08 2.67
C ARG A 42 11.03 17.94 1.66
N ARG A 43 10.96 18.22 0.35
CA ARG A 43 11.13 17.21 -0.70
C ARG A 43 12.60 17.02 -1.06
N LEU A 44 13.04 15.76 -1.08
CA LEU A 44 14.37 15.42 -1.54
C LEU A 44 14.47 15.62 -3.06
N SER A 45 15.58 16.22 -3.49
CA SER A 45 16.04 16.05 -4.88
C SER A 45 16.51 14.61 -5.10
N LEU A 46 16.43 14.12 -6.34
CA LEU A 46 16.95 12.78 -6.68
C LEU A 46 18.42 12.60 -6.30
N ALA A 47 19.25 13.65 -6.46
CA ALA A 47 20.66 13.61 -6.06
C ALA A 47 20.86 13.50 -4.54
N ALA A 48 20.04 14.18 -3.73
CA ALA A 48 20.09 14.06 -2.28
C ALA A 48 19.64 12.67 -1.82
N TYR A 49 18.57 12.14 -2.42
CA TYR A 49 18.08 10.81 -2.12
C TYR A 49 19.08 9.70 -2.50
N ARG A 50 19.74 9.82 -3.67
CA ARG A 50 20.84 8.91 -4.04
C ARG A 50 21.97 8.89 -3.02
N ARG A 51 22.39 10.07 -2.52
CA ARG A 51 23.42 10.15 -1.48
C ARG A 51 22.96 9.50 -0.17
N LEU A 52 21.69 9.65 0.18
CA LEU A 52 21.11 9.04 1.38
C LEU A 52 21.12 7.50 1.30
N CYS A 53 20.92 6.94 0.11
CA CYS A 53 20.91 5.49 -0.12
C CYS A 53 22.26 4.93 -0.59
N ALA A 54 23.30 5.74 -0.73
CA ALA A 54 24.55 5.34 -1.40
C ALA A 54 25.28 4.18 -0.68
N ASP A 55 25.17 4.13 0.65
CA ASP A 55 25.84 3.13 1.49
C ASP A 55 24.96 1.90 1.77
N LEU A 56 23.77 1.83 1.16
CA LEU A 56 22.86 0.69 1.30
C LEU A 56 23.13 -0.33 0.21
N ASP A 57 23.05 -1.61 0.56
CA ASP A 57 23.06 -2.67 -0.43
C ASP A 57 21.81 -2.59 -1.32
N ALA A 58 22.04 -2.70 -2.62
CA ALA A 58 20.98 -2.86 -3.60
C ALA A 58 20.17 -4.12 -3.28
N PRO A 59 18.82 -4.06 -3.18
CA PRO A 59 18.03 -5.26 -2.99
C PRO A 59 18.19 -6.20 -4.19
N THR A 60 18.25 -7.50 -3.92
CA THR A 60 18.28 -8.51 -4.98
C THR A 60 16.92 -8.66 -5.65
N PHE A 61 16.87 -9.28 -6.83
CA PHE A 61 15.62 -9.64 -7.49
C PHE A 61 14.72 -10.51 -6.62
N GLU A 62 15.31 -11.48 -5.93
CA GLU A 62 14.61 -12.35 -5.00
C GLU A 62 14.00 -11.54 -3.85
N GLN A 63 14.75 -10.61 -3.25
CA GLN A 63 14.23 -9.72 -2.21
C GLN A 63 13.08 -8.84 -2.72
N MET A 64 13.15 -8.31 -3.95
CA MET A 64 12.06 -7.53 -4.55
C MET A 64 10.79 -8.37 -4.73
N ARG A 65 10.92 -9.60 -5.21
CA ARG A 65 9.78 -10.51 -5.39
C ARG A 65 9.19 -10.95 -4.05
N ASN A 66 10.04 -11.31 -3.09
CA ASN A 66 9.64 -11.64 -1.73
C ASN A 66 8.92 -10.46 -1.06
N PHE A 67 9.39 -9.24 -1.32
CA PHE A 67 8.74 -8.04 -0.81
C PHE A 67 7.37 -7.83 -1.45
N ALA A 68 7.23 -7.99 -2.76
CA ALA A 68 5.94 -7.90 -3.45
C ALA A 68 4.92 -8.92 -2.90
N LEU A 69 5.36 -10.18 -2.70
CA LEU A 69 4.56 -11.22 -2.06
C LEU A 69 4.12 -10.81 -0.65
N TYR A 70 5.08 -10.38 0.18
CA TYR A 70 4.79 -9.91 1.54
C TYR A 70 3.78 -8.77 1.54
N VAL A 71 3.96 -7.74 0.71
CA VAL A 71 3.03 -6.61 0.62
C VAL A 71 1.65 -7.07 0.21
N SER A 72 1.53 -8.01 -0.75
CA SER A 72 0.25 -8.56 -1.22
C SER A 72 -0.56 -9.29 -0.14
N GLU A 73 0.14 -9.84 0.86
CA GLU A 73 -0.47 -10.61 1.95
C GLU A 73 -0.81 -9.76 3.18
N ILE A 74 -0.17 -8.60 3.35
CA ILE A 74 -0.39 -7.73 4.50
C ILE A 74 -1.80 -7.15 4.46
N HIS A 75 -2.64 -7.63 5.36
CA HIS A 75 -3.94 -7.04 5.67
C HIS A 75 -3.84 -5.60 6.18
N PRO A 76 -4.90 -4.77 6.04
CA PRO A 76 -6.15 -5.00 5.30
C PRO A 76 -6.25 -4.14 4.02
N TRP A 77 -5.13 -3.61 3.50
CA TRP A 77 -5.20 -2.57 2.46
C TRP A 77 -5.88 -3.04 1.17
N HIS A 78 -5.81 -4.33 0.83
CA HIS A 78 -6.51 -4.88 -0.33
C HIS A 78 -8.03 -4.76 -0.21
N LYS A 79 -8.59 -4.73 1.01
CA LYS A 79 -10.03 -4.47 1.24
C LYS A 79 -10.44 -3.05 0.84
N LEU A 80 -9.48 -2.13 0.75
CA LEU A 80 -9.69 -0.75 0.37
C LEU A 80 -9.50 -0.51 -1.13
N LEU A 81 -9.15 -1.56 -1.88
CA LEU A 81 -8.99 -1.48 -3.33
C LEU A 81 -10.28 -1.92 -4.02
N PRO A 82 -10.73 -1.17 -5.03
CA PRO A 82 -11.76 -1.65 -5.92
C PRO A 82 -11.24 -2.87 -6.73
N PRO A 83 -12.11 -3.77 -7.19
CA PRO A 83 -11.70 -4.96 -7.93
C PRO A 83 -11.39 -4.66 -9.40
N SER A 84 -12.09 -3.69 -10.00
CA SER A 84 -11.92 -3.34 -11.41
C SER A 84 -10.58 -2.62 -11.60
N HIS A 85 -10.38 -1.41 -11.07
CA HIS A 85 -9.08 -0.70 -11.08
C HIS A 85 -8.90 0.21 -9.86
N SER A 86 -7.77 0.08 -9.14
CA SER A 86 -7.45 1.04 -8.08
C SER A 86 -7.03 2.39 -8.64
N GLN A 87 -7.81 3.42 -8.31
CA GLN A 87 -7.39 4.82 -8.47
C GLN A 87 -6.32 5.22 -7.45
N TYR A 88 -5.99 4.35 -6.49
CA TYR A 88 -5.06 4.62 -5.41
C TYR A 88 -3.68 4.06 -5.74
N PRO A 89 -2.65 4.91 -5.85
CA PRO A 89 -1.30 4.48 -6.13
C PRO A 89 -0.67 3.83 -4.88
N PHE A 90 0.09 2.76 -5.13
CA PHE A 90 1.08 2.23 -4.21
C PHE A 90 2.45 2.71 -4.66
N TYR A 91 3.31 3.05 -3.71
CA TYR A 91 4.66 3.48 -4.01
C TYR A 91 5.65 2.51 -3.41
N PHE A 92 6.56 1.99 -4.24
CA PHE A 92 7.71 1.18 -3.83
C PHE A 92 8.98 2.03 -3.89
N TYR A 93 9.80 1.99 -2.84
CA TYR A 93 10.99 2.82 -2.72
C TYR A 93 12.02 2.21 -1.76
N ILE A 94 13.19 2.83 -1.65
CA ILE A 94 14.22 2.45 -0.66
C ILE A 94 14.12 3.35 0.57
N ASP A 95 13.99 2.75 1.75
CA ASP A 95 14.05 3.46 3.03
C ASP A 95 15.28 2.96 3.81
N PRO A 96 16.28 3.82 4.12
CA PRO A 96 17.39 3.46 5.00
C PRO A 96 16.94 2.91 6.37
N TYR A 97 15.71 3.22 6.77
CA TYR A 97 15.08 2.80 8.01
C TYR A 97 13.96 1.77 7.78
N ALA A 98 13.94 1.09 6.63
CA ALA A 98 13.03 -0.01 6.37
C ALA A 98 13.14 -1.10 7.45
N GLY A 99 11.99 -1.65 7.82
CA GLY A 99 11.87 -2.62 8.92
C GLY A 99 11.92 -2.02 10.33
N MET A 100 12.13 -0.70 10.50
CA MET A 100 12.18 -0.04 11.81
C MET A 100 10.83 0.56 12.23
N GLN A 101 10.63 0.78 13.53
CA GLN A 101 9.43 1.42 14.07
C GLN A 101 9.54 2.93 14.06
N ARG A 102 8.63 3.63 13.35
CA ARG A 102 8.52 5.10 13.46
C ARG A 102 7.80 5.47 14.75
N ILE A 103 8.38 6.41 15.48
CA ILE A 103 7.88 6.93 16.76
C ILE A 103 7.62 8.42 16.58
N ARG A 104 6.40 8.88 16.83
CA ARG A 104 6.09 10.31 16.82
C ARG A 104 6.49 10.93 18.15
N LEU A 105 7.39 11.91 18.10
CA LEU A 105 7.85 12.68 19.26
C LEU A 105 6.99 13.93 19.47
N SER A 106 6.62 14.59 18.39
CA SER A 106 5.70 15.74 18.36
C SER A 106 4.98 15.81 17.02
N ASP A 107 4.25 16.89 16.75
CA ASP A 107 3.44 16.95 15.53
C ASP A 107 4.24 16.78 14.24
N GLU A 108 5.47 17.29 14.21
CA GLU A 108 6.35 17.28 13.04
C GLU A 108 7.63 16.47 13.22
N LYS A 109 7.93 16.02 14.45
CA LYS A 109 9.17 15.32 14.77
C LYS A 109 8.93 13.85 15.06
N PHE A 110 9.84 13.05 14.54
CA PHE A 110 9.80 11.60 14.60
C PHE A 110 11.16 11.06 15.02
N ASP A 111 11.15 9.87 15.57
CA ASP A 111 12.32 9.03 15.75
C ASP A 111 12.05 7.67 15.09
N VAL A 112 13.10 6.86 14.98
CA VAL A 112 12.98 5.47 14.57
C VAL A 112 13.65 4.56 15.59
N ALA A 113 13.00 3.45 15.91
CA ALA A 113 13.54 2.45 16.81
C ALA A 113 13.69 1.12 16.07
N TRP A 114 14.76 0.41 16.40
CA TRP A 114 14.94 -0.98 15.98
C TRP A 114 13.81 -1.86 16.52
N ARG A 115 13.39 -2.87 15.74
CA ARG A 115 12.41 -3.86 16.18
C ARG A 115 13.12 -5.17 16.50
N ASP A 116 13.26 -5.48 17.79
CA ASP A 116 13.91 -6.73 18.24
C ASP A 116 12.98 -7.96 18.16
N ARG A 117 11.68 -7.74 17.96
CA ARG A 117 10.65 -8.78 17.97
C ARG A 117 9.51 -8.42 17.05
N THR A 118 8.70 -9.42 16.72
CA THR A 118 7.43 -9.21 16.01
C THR A 118 6.55 -8.24 16.79
N GLY A 119 6.02 -7.24 16.09
CA GLY A 119 5.15 -6.23 16.68
C GLY A 119 3.70 -6.70 16.88
N PHE A 120 2.85 -5.79 17.37
CA PHE A 120 1.42 -6.05 17.50
C PHE A 120 0.72 -6.21 16.14
N HIS A 121 1.15 -5.45 15.14
CA HIS A 121 0.64 -5.57 13.79
C HIS A 121 1.36 -6.73 13.08
N HIS A 122 0.63 -7.62 12.41
CA HIS A 122 1.17 -8.83 11.74
C HIS A 122 2.25 -8.52 10.69
N SER A 123 2.25 -7.31 10.13
CA SER A 123 3.30 -6.87 9.21
C SER A 123 4.62 -6.49 9.90
N TRP A 124 4.64 -6.31 11.22
CA TRP A 124 5.83 -5.84 11.93
C TRP A 124 6.78 -6.99 12.24
N LEU A 125 7.60 -7.36 11.26
CA LEU A 125 8.73 -8.27 11.48
C LEU A 125 9.84 -7.59 12.31
N PRO A 126 10.67 -8.38 13.02
CA PRO A 126 11.97 -7.92 13.51
C PRO A 126 12.79 -7.27 12.38
N THR A 127 13.57 -6.24 12.70
CA THR A 127 14.25 -5.42 11.67
C THR A 127 15.31 -6.20 10.90
N ASP A 128 16.04 -7.10 11.56
CA ASP A 128 17.01 -8.01 10.94
C ASP A 128 16.31 -8.98 9.98
N VAL A 129 15.26 -9.68 10.42
CA VAL A 129 14.47 -10.59 9.59
C VAL A 129 13.85 -9.86 8.39
N TYR A 130 13.38 -8.63 8.59
CA TYR A 130 12.86 -7.79 7.50
C TYR A 130 13.95 -7.49 6.47
N ARG A 131 15.12 -7.02 6.92
CA ARG A 131 16.20 -6.59 6.03
C ARG A 131 16.87 -7.76 5.32
N GLU A 132 16.97 -8.91 5.97
CA GLU A 132 17.42 -10.15 5.31
C GLU A 132 16.48 -10.49 4.14
N ARG A 133 15.17 -10.49 4.39
CA ARG A 133 14.17 -10.92 3.39
C ARG A 133 13.92 -9.90 2.28
N PHE A 134 14.00 -8.60 2.58
CA PHE A 134 13.52 -7.53 1.70
C PHE A 134 14.55 -6.42 1.45
N GLY A 135 15.73 -6.50 2.06
CA GLY A 135 16.70 -5.41 2.05
C GLY A 135 16.12 -4.14 2.67
N PHE A 136 16.33 -3.02 1.99
CA PHE A 136 15.84 -1.70 2.41
C PHE A 136 14.57 -1.26 1.66
N LEU A 137 13.84 -2.22 1.06
CA LEU A 137 12.58 -1.91 0.38
C LEU A 137 11.51 -1.46 1.36
N ALA A 138 10.73 -0.46 0.96
CA ALA A 138 9.57 0.04 1.68
C ALA A 138 8.42 0.26 0.69
N TYR A 139 7.20 0.30 1.22
CA TYR A 139 6.01 0.65 0.44
C TYR A 139 5.17 1.71 1.16
N ALA A 140 4.34 2.41 0.40
CA ALA A 140 3.28 3.25 0.95
C ALA A 140 2.00 3.17 0.11
N ASN A 141 0.84 3.18 0.77
CA ASN A 141 -0.46 3.00 0.11
C ASN A 141 -1.46 4.15 0.35
N GLY A 142 -1.10 5.17 1.14
CA GLY A 142 -1.95 6.33 1.42
C GLY A 142 -3.23 6.04 2.22
N LYS A 143 -3.42 4.81 2.70
CA LYS A 143 -4.70 4.33 3.25
C LYS A 143 -4.61 3.45 4.50
N ALA A 144 -3.42 3.07 4.95
CA ALA A 144 -3.26 2.31 6.19
C ALA A 144 -3.91 3.05 7.39
N PRO A 145 -4.76 2.38 8.19
CA PRO A 145 -5.25 2.97 9.43
C PRO A 145 -4.05 3.25 10.35
N GLY A 146 -3.97 4.47 10.89
CA GLY A 146 -2.94 4.79 11.89
C GLY A 146 -3.15 3.91 13.13
N VAL A 147 -2.16 3.09 13.48
CA VAL A 147 -2.19 2.31 14.72
C VAL A 147 -1.67 3.19 15.86
N ALA A 148 -2.56 3.77 16.64
CA ALA A 148 -2.20 4.44 17.88
C ALA A 148 -2.22 3.42 19.04
N ASP A 149 -1.15 3.39 19.84
CA ASP A 149 -1.15 2.65 21.10
C ASP A 149 -2.10 3.35 22.09
N ALA A 150 -3.15 2.65 22.51
CA ALA A 150 -4.21 3.19 23.37
C ALA A 150 -3.78 3.36 24.85
N SER A 151 -2.54 3.01 25.22
CA SER A 151 -2.05 3.09 26.60
C SER A 151 -1.84 4.51 27.14
N GLY A 152 -2.01 5.57 26.31
CA GLY A 152 -2.13 6.97 26.72
C GLY A 152 -0.88 7.60 27.37
N SER A 153 0.16 6.83 27.64
CA SER A 153 1.38 7.23 28.37
C SER A 153 2.67 6.90 27.61
N GLY A 154 2.58 6.18 26.50
CA GLY A 154 3.70 5.75 25.68
C GLY A 154 3.89 6.57 24.38
N PRO A 155 5.06 6.48 23.75
CA PRO A 155 5.33 7.10 22.45
C PRO A 155 4.33 6.63 21.40
N VAL A 156 3.74 7.58 20.65
CA VAL A 156 2.77 7.27 19.59
C VAL A 156 3.50 6.62 18.42
N ARG A 157 3.27 5.32 18.23
CA ARG A 157 3.78 4.56 17.09
C ARG A 157 3.01 4.96 15.84
N VAL A 158 3.72 5.08 14.72
CA VAL A 158 3.11 5.45 13.43
C VAL A 158 3.43 4.40 12.40
N ALA A 159 2.43 4.00 11.63
CA ALA A 159 2.58 3.07 10.53
C ALA A 159 3.49 3.69 9.45
N SER A 160 4.57 3.01 9.08
CA SER A 160 5.54 3.52 8.09
C SER A 160 5.00 3.50 6.66
N ASP A 161 3.97 2.70 6.40
CA ASP A 161 3.38 2.41 5.08
C ASP A 161 2.21 3.33 4.69
N PHE A 162 1.95 4.38 5.48
CA PHE A 162 0.91 5.35 5.16
C PHE A 162 1.37 6.37 4.12
N PHE A 163 2.53 6.99 4.33
CA PHE A 163 3.09 8.01 3.43
C PHE A 163 4.47 7.60 2.90
N PRO A 164 4.76 7.88 1.61
CA PRO A 164 6.07 7.61 1.00
C PRO A 164 7.08 8.67 1.43
N TYR A 165 7.47 8.64 2.71
CA TYR A 165 8.40 9.57 3.33
C TYR A 165 9.61 8.85 3.90
N ILE A 166 10.72 9.57 4.01
CA ILE A 166 11.96 9.12 4.64
C ILE A 166 12.22 9.93 5.89
N TRP A 167 12.68 9.28 6.94
CA TRP A 167 13.10 9.99 8.15
C TRP A 167 14.49 10.58 8.01
N ASP A 168 14.66 11.85 8.38
CA ASP A 168 15.96 12.50 8.49
C ASP A 168 16.43 12.50 9.94
N SER A 169 17.52 11.77 10.22
CA SER A 169 18.06 11.63 11.56
C SER A 169 18.60 12.93 12.15
N LYS A 170 19.01 13.90 11.31
CA LYS A 170 19.58 15.18 11.75
C LYS A 170 18.50 16.14 12.24
N THR A 171 17.46 16.31 11.43
CA THR A 171 16.38 17.25 11.73
C THR A 171 15.26 16.59 12.53
N LYS A 172 15.17 15.25 12.51
CA LYS A 172 14.08 14.44 13.07
C LYS A 172 12.75 14.66 12.34
N HIS A 173 12.77 15.19 11.12
CA HIS A 173 11.58 15.38 10.29
C HIS A 173 11.42 14.24 9.27
N LEU A 174 10.21 14.12 8.71
CA LEU A 174 9.95 13.29 7.54
C LEU A 174 10.13 14.12 6.26
N LEU A 175 10.87 13.58 5.31
CA LEU A 175 11.15 14.17 4.01
C LEU A 175 10.34 13.46 2.91
N GLU A 176 9.84 14.24 1.96
CA GLU A 176 9.14 13.69 0.80
C GLU A 176 10.14 13.09 -0.20
N LEU A 177 9.74 11.99 -0.85
CA LEU A 177 10.54 11.38 -1.90
C LEU A 177 10.62 12.26 -3.17
N PRO A 178 11.69 12.12 -3.98
CA PRO A 178 11.76 12.73 -5.30
C PRO A 178 10.60 12.27 -6.19
N PHE A 179 10.12 13.14 -7.09
CA PHE A 179 9.03 12.80 -8.02
C PHE A 179 9.38 11.59 -8.90
N GLU A 180 10.63 11.50 -9.32
CA GLU A 180 11.14 10.44 -10.18
C GLU A 180 11.04 9.07 -9.50
N ILE A 181 11.28 9.02 -8.19
CA ILE A 181 11.15 7.79 -7.40
C ILE A 181 9.69 7.42 -7.22
N LEU A 182 8.84 8.41 -6.92
CA LEU A 182 7.40 8.19 -6.80
C LEU A 182 6.81 7.66 -8.11
N GLU A 183 7.16 8.25 -9.25
CA GLU A 183 6.69 7.82 -10.57
C GLU A 183 7.22 6.44 -10.97
N ALA A 184 8.52 6.18 -10.75
CA ALA A 184 9.13 4.90 -11.10
C ALA A 184 8.60 3.75 -10.24
N GLY A 185 8.36 4.01 -8.95
CA GLY A 185 7.86 3.06 -7.98
C GLY A 185 6.34 2.97 -7.89
N MET A 186 5.60 3.68 -8.76
CA MET A 186 4.14 3.73 -8.68
C MET A 186 3.49 2.48 -9.26
N TYR A 187 2.62 1.86 -8.48
CA TYR A 187 1.82 0.71 -8.86
C TYR A 187 0.32 1.02 -8.74
N HIS A 188 -0.43 0.67 -9.79
CA HIS A 188 -1.89 0.70 -9.81
C HIS A 188 -2.41 -0.73 -9.94
N GLY A 189 -2.76 -1.33 -8.80
CA GLY A 189 -3.31 -2.68 -8.73
C GLY A 189 -4.81 -2.72 -8.53
N ASN A 190 -5.33 -3.89 -8.17
CA ASN A 190 -6.67 -4.06 -7.64
C ASN A 190 -6.64 -5.07 -6.48
N SER A 191 -7.81 -5.41 -5.92
CA SER A 191 -7.88 -6.33 -4.78
C SER A 191 -7.41 -7.76 -5.09
N PHE A 192 -7.34 -8.18 -6.36
CA PHE A 192 -6.94 -9.53 -6.79
C PHE A 192 -5.48 -9.87 -6.57
N VAL A 193 -4.66 -8.89 -6.21
CA VAL A 193 -3.29 -9.12 -5.72
C VAL A 193 -3.26 -9.92 -4.41
N SER A 194 -4.34 -9.90 -3.63
CA SER A 194 -4.44 -10.64 -2.37
C SER A 194 -5.01 -12.04 -2.58
N PRO A 195 -4.49 -13.08 -1.89
CA PRO A 195 -5.12 -14.40 -1.87
C PRO A 195 -6.56 -14.41 -1.35
N ARG A 196 -6.93 -13.39 -0.58
CA ARG A 196 -8.27 -13.24 -0.01
C ARG A 196 -9.26 -12.54 -0.95
N ALA A 197 -8.84 -12.16 -2.15
CA ALA A 197 -9.76 -11.60 -3.14
C ALA A 197 -10.90 -12.57 -3.50
N ALA A 198 -10.65 -13.88 -3.45
CA ALA A 198 -11.65 -14.90 -3.70
C ALA A 198 -12.82 -14.87 -2.68
N LEU A 199 -12.59 -14.38 -1.45
CA LEU A 199 -13.64 -14.26 -0.43
C LEU A 199 -14.65 -13.16 -0.76
N ILE A 200 -14.24 -12.12 -1.47
CA ILE A 200 -15.10 -10.98 -1.81
C ILE A 200 -15.71 -11.10 -3.22
N LEU A 201 -15.22 -12.02 -4.05
CA LEU A 201 -15.65 -12.23 -5.43
C LEU A 201 -17.18 -12.34 -5.60
N PRO A 202 -17.92 -13.13 -4.80
CA PRO A 202 -19.36 -13.25 -4.95
C PRO A 202 -20.08 -11.91 -4.82
N GLY A 203 -19.81 -11.17 -3.74
CA GLY A 203 -20.41 -9.85 -3.52
C GLY A 203 -20.05 -8.82 -4.59
N LEU A 204 -18.89 -8.96 -5.23
CA LEU A 204 -18.46 -8.08 -6.32
C LEU A 204 -19.19 -8.40 -7.63
N LEU A 205 -19.28 -9.68 -8.00
CA LEU A 205 -19.88 -10.09 -9.26
C LEU A 205 -21.41 -9.95 -9.28
N ARG A 206 -22.05 -9.90 -8.10
CA ARG A 206 -23.48 -9.57 -7.91
C ARG A 206 -23.82 -8.11 -8.20
N LYS A 207 -22.88 -7.18 -8.00
CA LYS A 207 -23.13 -5.73 -8.18
C LYS A 207 -23.30 -5.31 -9.65
N GLU A 208 -23.25 -6.26 -10.58
CA GLU A 208 -23.31 -6.05 -12.04
C GLU A 208 -22.29 -5.02 -12.56
N GLU A 209 -21.31 -4.63 -11.75
CA GLU A 209 -20.21 -3.80 -12.21
C GLU A 209 -19.36 -4.60 -13.21
N PRO A 210 -18.99 -4.01 -14.36
CA PRO A 210 -18.10 -4.67 -15.30
C PRO A 210 -16.75 -5.01 -14.64
N LEU A 211 -16.48 -6.30 -14.48
CA LEU A 211 -15.17 -6.79 -14.07
C LEU A 211 -14.28 -6.89 -15.31
N VAL A 212 -13.37 -5.93 -15.47
CA VAL A 212 -12.36 -5.98 -16.53
C VAL A 212 -11.24 -6.91 -16.08
N TRP A 213 -11.16 -8.11 -16.68
CA TRP A 213 -10.13 -9.09 -16.39
C TRP A 213 -9.05 -9.09 -17.49
N PRO A 214 -7.74 -9.06 -17.15
CA PRO A 214 -6.69 -9.02 -18.16
C PRO A 214 -6.62 -10.29 -19.02
N GLU A 215 -6.40 -10.14 -20.33
CA GLU A 215 -6.17 -11.26 -21.26
C GLU A 215 -4.96 -12.11 -20.85
N ALA A 216 -3.89 -11.46 -20.38
CA ALA A 216 -2.73 -12.15 -19.83
C ALA A 216 -3.10 -13.09 -18.66
N SER A 217 -4.21 -12.82 -17.98
CA SER A 217 -4.74 -13.58 -16.86
C SER A 217 -5.94 -14.46 -17.24
N GLY A 218 -6.17 -14.68 -18.54
CA GLY A 218 -7.23 -15.56 -19.07
C GLY A 218 -8.50 -14.84 -19.51
N GLY A 219 -8.55 -13.50 -19.42
CA GLY A 219 -9.62 -12.67 -19.98
C GLY A 219 -11.03 -13.07 -19.52
N GLU A 220 -12.00 -12.87 -20.41
CA GLU A 220 -13.43 -13.11 -20.14
C GLU A 220 -13.77 -14.58 -19.83
N ALA A 221 -12.97 -15.53 -20.34
CA ALA A 221 -13.18 -16.94 -20.06
C ALA A 221 -13.06 -17.25 -18.56
N ILE A 222 -12.07 -16.65 -17.88
CA ILE A 222 -11.90 -16.80 -16.43
C ILE A 222 -13.04 -16.12 -15.67
N VAL A 223 -13.52 -14.96 -16.13
CA VAL A 223 -14.70 -14.29 -15.54
C VAL A 223 -15.95 -15.18 -15.65
N THR A 224 -16.16 -15.81 -16.79
CA THR A 224 -17.28 -16.75 -17.01
C THR A 224 -17.22 -17.91 -16.02
N LEU A 225 -16.06 -18.56 -15.87
CA LEU A 225 -15.85 -19.66 -14.92
C LEU A 225 -16.07 -19.21 -13.46
N MET A 226 -15.64 -18.00 -13.09
CA MET A 226 -15.89 -17.45 -11.77
C MET A 226 -17.40 -17.27 -11.51
N ARG A 227 -18.15 -16.74 -12.49
CA ARG A 227 -19.62 -16.59 -12.38
C ARG A 227 -20.33 -17.94 -12.27
N GLU A 228 -19.93 -18.92 -13.09
CA GLU A 228 -20.48 -20.27 -13.02
C GLU A 228 -20.24 -20.91 -11.65
N ARG A 229 -19.02 -20.79 -11.11
CA ARG A 229 -18.69 -21.32 -9.78
C ARG A 229 -19.49 -20.64 -8.68
N ILE A 230 -19.67 -19.33 -8.74
CA ILE A 230 -20.49 -18.59 -7.78
C ILE A 230 -21.95 -19.07 -7.82
N ALA A 231 -22.53 -19.22 -9.02
CA ALA A 231 -23.89 -19.73 -9.16
C ALA A 231 -24.05 -21.15 -8.58
N GLN A 232 -23.04 -22.02 -8.74
CA GLN A 232 -23.04 -23.35 -8.10
C GLN A 232 -23.02 -23.26 -6.57
N LEU A 233 -22.17 -22.41 -6.00
CA LEU A 233 -22.08 -22.19 -4.56
C LEU A 233 -23.41 -21.65 -4.01
N GLU A 234 -24.04 -20.71 -4.71
CA GLU A 234 -25.35 -20.16 -4.34
C GLU A 234 -26.46 -21.20 -4.41
N ALA A 235 -26.45 -22.08 -5.42
CA ALA A 235 -27.41 -23.18 -5.51
C ALA A 235 -27.22 -24.21 -4.37
N GLN A 236 -25.97 -24.42 -3.93
CA GLN A 236 -25.64 -25.41 -2.90
C GLN A 236 -25.91 -24.89 -1.47
N TYR A 237 -25.57 -23.63 -1.19
CA TYR A 237 -25.56 -23.07 0.17
C TYR A 237 -26.57 -21.93 0.38
N GLY A 238 -27.27 -21.50 -0.67
CA GLY A 238 -28.09 -20.28 -0.66
C GLY A 238 -27.24 -19.01 -0.82
N VAL A 239 -27.90 -17.92 -1.23
CA VAL A 239 -27.26 -16.60 -1.47
C VAL A 239 -26.65 -16.03 -0.18
N GLU A 240 -27.29 -16.27 0.97
CA GLU A 240 -26.83 -15.85 2.30
C GLU A 240 -25.64 -16.67 2.83
N GLY A 241 -25.48 -17.93 2.38
CA GLY A 241 -24.35 -18.79 2.77
C GLY A 241 -23.05 -18.46 2.04
N VAL A 242 -23.14 -17.74 0.91
CA VAL A 242 -21.99 -17.21 0.20
C VAL A 242 -21.72 -15.83 0.76
N ALA A 243 -20.71 -15.73 1.64
CA ALA A 243 -20.33 -14.50 2.34
C ALA A 243 -20.47 -13.28 1.43
N ASP A 244 -21.54 -12.52 1.65
CA ASP A 244 -21.73 -11.23 1.00
C ASP A 244 -20.73 -10.31 1.68
N GLY A 245 -19.51 -10.23 1.14
CA GLY A 245 -18.42 -9.39 1.64
C GLY A 245 -18.72 -7.89 1.66
N THR A 246 -20.00 -7.51 1.61
CA THR A 246 -20.54 -6.17 1.55
C THR A 246 -21.45 -5.81 2.73
N GLU A 247 -22.03 -6.78 3.46
CA GLU A 247 -22.44 -6.48 4.82
C GLU A 247 -21.18 -6.15 5.61
N ARG A 248 -21.20 -5.02 6.32
CA ARG A 248 -20.21 -4.72 7.33
C ARG A 248 -20.33 -5.80 8.41
N VAL A 249 -19.78 -6.98 8.18
CA VAL A 249 -19.44 -7.89 9.25
C VAL A 249 -18.50 -7.08 10.12
N PRO A 250 -18.90 -6.73 11.35
CA PRO A 250 -18.10 -5.88 12.21
C PRO A 250 -16.78 -6.58 12.46
N TYR A 251 -15.73 -6.21 11.72
CA TYR A 251 -14.38 -6.78 11.82
C TYR A 251 -14.37 -8.30 12.06
N GLY A 252 -14.88 -9.09 11.10
CA GLY A 252 -15.04 -10.53 11.36
C GLY A 252 -15.38 -11.39 10.15
N VAL A 253 -14.83 -11.11 8.97
CA VAL A 253 -14.51 -12.27 8.11
C VAL A 253 -13.50 -13.04 8.95
N ASP A 254 -13.87 -14.22 9.41
CA ASP A 254 -12.97 -15.11 10.15
C ASP A 254 -11.62 -15.07 9.42
N GLU A 255 -10.56 -14.64 10.09
CA GLU A 255 -9.26 -14.50 9.42
C GLU A 255 -8.78 -15.84 8.86
N ASP A 256 -9.36 -16.92 9.40
CA ASP A 256 -9.22 -18.33 9.07
C ASP A 256 -10.22 -18.82 7.99
N ALA A 257 -11.11 -17.97 7.47
CA ALA A 257 -12.01 -18.34 6.39
C ALA A 257 -11.20 -18.71 5.14
N ILE A 258 -11.21 -20.00 4.82
CA ILE A 258 -10.54 -20.56 3.66
C ILE A 258 -11.38 -20.16 2.42
N PRO A 259 -10.79 -19.47 1.42
CA PRO A 259 -11.51 -19.18 0.19
C PRO A 259 -11.93 -20.48 -0.50
N ASP A 260 -13.04 -20.44 -1.26
CA ASP A 260 -13.38 -21.53 -2.17
C ASP A 260 -12.18 -21.84 -3.07
N GLU A 261 -11.72 -23.09 -3.06
CA GLU A 261 -10.50 -23.51 -3.72
C GLU A 261 -10.55 -23.24 -5.23
N VAL A 262 -11.70 -23.47 -5.86
CA VAL A 262 -11.88 -23.22 -7.30
C VAL A 262 -11.78 -21.73 -7.61
N LEU A 263 -12.47 -20.87 -6.86
CA LEU A 263 -12.33 -19.42 -7.01
C LEU A 263 -10.92 -18.93 -6.71
N TYR A 264 -10.24 -19.52 -5.71
CA TYR A 264 -8.85 -19.22 -5.42
C TYR A 264 -7.97 -19.50 -6.64
N GLU A 265 -8.04 -20.71 -7.19
CA GLU A 265 -7.25 -21.15 -8.35
C GLU A 265 -7.51 -20.29 -9.59
N LEU A 266 -8.77 -19.93 -9.86
CA LEU A 266 -9.13 -19.05 -10.98
C LEU A 266 -8.49 -17.65 -10.89
N THR A 267 -8.12 -17.19 -9.68
CA THR A 267 -7.47 -15.88 -9.49
C THR A 267 -5.95 -15.93 -9.43
N VAL A 268 -5.33 -17.11 -9.35
CA VAL A 268 -3.87 -17.26 -9.14
C VAL A 268 -3.06 -16.56 -10.22
N LYS A 269 -3.45 -16.71 -11.49
CA LYS A 269 -2.70 -16.12 -12.62
C LYS A 269 -2.66 -14.60 -12.54
N GLU A 270 -3.80 -13.97 -12.23
CA GLU A 270 -3.87 -12.52 -12.06
C GLU A 270 -3.09 -12.04 -10.84
N ARG A 271 -3.14 -12.80 -9.75
CA ARG A 271 -2.39 -12.51 -8.54
C ARG A 271 -0.89 -12.48 -8.78
N ILE A 272 -0.36 -13.54 -9.43
CA ILE A 272 1.05 -13.65 -9.79
C ILE A 272 1.45 -12.48 -10.70
N ARG A 273 0.65 -12.18 -11.73
CA ARG A 273 0.90 -11.04 -12.62
C ARG A 273 1.01 -9.72 -11.85
N GLN A 274 0.13 -9.48 -10.88
CA GLN A 274 0.17 -8.27 -10.05
C GLN A 274 1.37 -8.22 -9.12
N ILE A 275 1.76 -9.34 -8.51
CA ILE A 275 2.98 -9.47 -7.69
C ILE A 275 4.22 -9.15 -8.54
N ASP A 276 4.32 -9.70 -9.75
CA ASP A 276 5.44 -9.45 -10.64
C ASP A 276 5.48 -7.99 -11.11
N LEU A 277 4.32 -7.35 -11.30
CA LEU A 277 4.25 -5.90 -11.58
C LEU A 277 4.74 -5.07 -10.39
N MET A 278 4.34 -5.40 -9.15
CA MET A 278 4.85 -4.73 -7.95
C MET A 278 6.37 -4.86 -7.84
N ALA A 279 6.90 -6.06 -8.09
CA ALA A 279 8.34 -6.32 -8.09
C ALA A 279 9.09 -5.47 -9.14
N ALA A 280 8.54 -5.31 -10.35
CA ALA A 280 9.15 -4.40 -11.33
C ALA A 280 9.05 -2.93 -10.96
N MET A 281 7.99 -2.48 -10.30
CA MET A 281 7.92 -1.09 -9.83
C MET A 281 9.01 -0.84 -8.77
N ALA A 282 9.23 -1.79 -7.86
CA ALA A 282 10.36 -1.74 -6.94
C ALA A 282 11.71 -1.71 -7.69
N GLN A 283 11.89 -2.56 -8.71
CA GLN A 283 13.10 -2.59 -9.53
C GLN A 283 13.33 -1.25 -10.24
N ARG A 284 12.30 -0.66 -10.85
CA ARG A 284 12.38 0.64 -11.53
C ARG A 284 12.82 1.74 -10.58
N ALA A 285 12.23 1.83 -9.38
CA ALA A 285 12.66 2.77 -8.36
C ALA A 285 14.13 2.54 -7.95
N CYS A 286 14.53 1.29 -7.74
CA CYS A 286 15.91 0.93 -7.39
C CYS A 286 16.91 1.30 -8.49
N SER A 287 16.54 1.14 -9.76
CA SER A 287 17.41 1.46 -10.91
C SER A 287 17.76 2.95 -11.00
N LEU A 288 16.91 3.82 -10.45
CA LEU A 288 17.20 5.25 -10.34
C LEU A 288 18.23 5.56 -9.25
N ILE A 289 18.42 4.67 -8.27
CA ILE A 289 19.37 4.84 -7.18
C ILE A 289 20.69 4.15 -7.52
N TYR A 290 20.61 2.91 -8.00
CA TYR A 290 21.73 2.00 -8.24
C TYR A 290 21.87 1.73 -9.75
N PRO A 291 22.68 2.52 -10.48
CA PRO A 291 22.77 2.40 -11.94
C PRO A 291 23.40 1.07 -12.42
N ARG A 292 23.97 0.26 -11.52
CA ARG A 292 24.62 -1.02 -11.80
C ARG A 292 23.80 -2.26 -11.45
N ILE A 293 22.58 -2.12 -10.91
CA ILE A 293 21.70 -3.30 -10.77
C ILE A 293 21.42 -3.79 -12.18
N ASN A 294 21.91 -5.00 -12.49
CA ASN A 294 21.77 -5.64 -13.79
C ASN A 294 20.32 -5.55 -14.24
N ARG A 295 20.11 -4.97 -15.42
CA ARG A 295 18.81 -4.89 -16.08
C ARG A 295 18.43 -6.25 -16.67
N GLU A 296 18.52 -7.33 -15.90
CA GLU A 296 17.79 -8.53 -16.33
C GLU A 296 16.30 -8.16 -16.25
N PRO A 297 15.62 -8.08 -17.40
CA PRO A 297 14.24 -7.66 -17.42
C PRO A 297 13.37 -8.78 -16.85
N PHE A 298 12.31 -8.41 -16.12
CA PHE A 298 11.18 -9.32 -15.98
C PHE A 298 10.65 -9.61 -17.39
N HIS A 299 10.79 -10.86 -17.84
CA HIS A 299 10.11 -11.33 -19.05
C HIS A 299 8.64 -11.54 -18.69
N TYR A 300 7.79 -10.58 -19.08
CA TYR A 300 6.34 -10.64 -18.94
C TYR A 300 5.68 -11.33 -20.13
#